data_AF-A0A355GBD6-F1
#
_entry.id   AF-A0A355GBD6-F1
#
_cell.length_a   1.000
_cell.length_b   1.000
_cell.length_c   1.000
_cell.angle_alpha   90.00
_cell.angle_beta   90.00
_cell.angle_gamma   90.00
#
_symmetry.space_group_name_H-M   'P 1'
#
loop_
_entity.id
_entity.type
_entity.pdbx_description
1 polymer ?
#
loop_
_entity_poly.entity_id
_entity_poly.type
_entity_poly.pdbx_seq_one_letter_code
_entity_poly.pdbx_strand_id
1 'polypeptide(L)'
;MIRFSLIPWEYGVRNLFRRPVRTLLTLSGLTTVIVLVFIVIGFIRGLEHSLTASGDPQVALLFSLGMGENLEYSSIPMRSSELVAASVAGIKEFQDRKYVSPELYLGTQIELPGLDHTAMGLVRGVTQSALLVRRQVELESGNWPAPGEVLIGTLVATKLGLTDQQLATGENIVLEGRTWRISGIFSAADSAFESEIWCRLDELQQAMKRQDLSLVAVTMNSPADFPDLDLFCKERLDLELQALREIDYYQGLKKDYGPIRMLAWLVVFLVSGAGVFAGLNTLYGAVVGRTRELSTLQTLGFLR
;
A
#
# COMPACT_ATOMS: atom_id res chain seq x y z
N MET A 1 50.71 -35.37 21.75
CA MET A 1 50.26 -34.30 20.81
C MET A 1 48.96 -34.76 20.17
N ILE A 2 47.81 -34.26 20.63
CA ILE A 2 46.52 -34.55 19.97
C ILE A 2 46.43 -33.62 18.77
N ARG A 3 46.74 -34.11 17.57
CA ARG A 3 46.51 -33.36 16.34
C ARG A 3 45.02 -33.41 16.03
N PHE A 4 44.34 -32.27 16.24
CA PHE A 4 42.97 -32.09 15.79
C PHE A 4 42.93 -32.13 14.26
N SER A 5 42.47 -33.24 13.70
CA SER A 5 42.21 -33.34 12.27
C SER A 5 40.75 -33.01 12.03
N LEU A 6 40.46 -31.73 11.77
CA LEU A 6 39.15 -31.30 11.27
C LEU A 6 38.92 -31.94 9.89
N ILE A 7 37.68 -32.33 9.61
CA ILE A 7 37.32 -32.85 8.28
C ILE A 7 37.58 -31.74 7.25
N PRO A 8 38.32 -32.00 6.16
CA PRO A 8 38.58 -30.99 5.13
C PRO A 8 37.26 -30.46 4.55
N TRP A 9 37.14 -29.14 4.39
CA TRP A 9 35.96 -28.49 3.79
C TRP A 9 35.57 -29.11 2.44
N GLU A 10 36.56 -29.52 1.65
CA GLU A 10 36.40 -30.21 0.38
C GLU A 10 35.57 -31.49 0.48
N TYR A 11 35.63 -32.21 1.61
CA TYR A 11 34.83 -33.40 1.84
C TYR A 11 33.34 -33.06 1.94
N GLY A 12 32.97 -32.00 2.66
CA GLY A 12 31.59 -31.51 2.74
C GLY A 12 31.03 -31.07 1.38
N VAL A 13 31.84 -30.33 0.62
CA VAL A 13 31.46 -29.82 -0.71
C VAL A 13 31.34 -30.96 -1.73
N ARG A 14 32.34 -31.85 -1.88
CA ARG A 14 32.24 -33.02 -2.77
C ARG A 14 31.05 -33.90 -2.42
N ASN A 15 30.76 -34.00 -1.14
CA ASN A 15 29.65 -34.77 -0.66
C ASN A 15 28.28 -34.19 -1.07
N LEU A 16 28.15 -32.86 -1.14
CA LEU A 16 26.97 -32.19 -1.67
C LEU A 16 26.72 -32.58 -3.14
N PHE A 17 27.78 -32.57 -3.94
CA PHE A 17 27.74 -32.90 -5.38
C PHE A 17 27.52 -34.38 -5.68
N ARG A 18 27.79 -35.28 -4.72
CA ARG A 18 27.54 -36.73 -4.88
C ARG A 18 26.06 -37.11 -4.82
N ARG A 19 25.18 -36.25 -4.29
CA ARG A 19 23.73 -36.50 -4.18
C ARG A 19 22.94 -35.27 -4.63
N PRO A 20 23.07 -34.85 -5.90
CA PRO A 20 22.59 -33.57 -6.37
C PRO A 20 21.08 -33.41 -6.19
N VAL A 21 20.30 -34.46 -6.46
CA VAL A 21 18.83 -34.44 -6.33
C VAL A 21 18.40 -34.18 -4.88
N ARG A 22 18.99 -34.88 -3.91
CA ARG A 22 18.64 -34.72 -2.49
C ARG A 22 19.02 -33.33 -1.99
N THR A 23 20.24 -32.88 -2.30
CA THR A 23 20.71 -31.54 -1.96
C THR A 23 19.79 -30.47 -2.53
N LEU A 24 19.40 -30.61 -3.81
CA LEU A 24 18.53 -29.66 -4.50
C LEU A 24 17.13 -29.63 -3.90
N LEU A 25 16.53 -30.78 -3.59
CA LEU A 25 15.21 -30.85 -2.91
C LEU A 25 15.23 -30.17 -1.54
N THR A 26 16.31 -30.34 -0.79
CA THR A 26 16.43 -29.75 0.55
C THR A 26 16.68 -28.24 0.48
N LEU A 27 17.46 -27.81 -0.49
CA LEU A 27 17.71 -26.40 -0.75
C LEU A 27 16.44 -25.70 -1.24
N SER A 28 15.70 -26.31 -2.18
CA SER A 28 14.45 -25.74 -2.69
C SER A 28 13.40 -25.63 -1.59
N GLY A 29 13.19 -26.70 -0.81
CA GLY A 29 12.24 -26.69 0.31
C GLY A 29 12.55 -25.60 1.34
N LEU A 30 13.82 -25.48 1.75
CA LEU A 30 14.22 -24.43 2.71
C LEU A 30 14.11 -23.03 2.10
N THR A 31 14.53 -22.86 0.84
CA THR A 31 14.42 -21.58 0.12
C THR A 31 12.97 -21.14 -0.01
N THR A 32 12.06 -22.04 -0.37
CA THR A 32 10.62 -21.72 -0.49
C THR A 32 10.05 -21.23 0.83
N VAL A 33 10.39 -21.86 1.95
CA VAL A 33 9.96 -21.41 3.28
C VAL A 33 10.50 -20.00 3.59
N ILE A 34 11.79 -19.77 3.36
CA ILE A 34 12.42 -18.47 3.62
C ILE A 34 11.80 -17.36 2.74
N VAL A 35 11.60 -17.64 1.45
CA VAL A 35 10.98 -16.71 0.51
C VAL A 35 9.54 -16.38 0.94
N LEU A 36 8.76 -17.38 1.33
CA LEU A 36 7.40 -17.16 1.82
C LEU A 36 7.38 -16.26 3.07
N VAL A 37 8.30 -16.49 4.01
CA VAL A 37 8.46 -15.63 5.20
C VAL A 37 8.82 -14.20 4.82
N PHE A 38 9.75 -14.00 3.88
CA PHE A 38 10.12 -12.66 3.41
C PHE A 38 8.98 -11.95 2.69
N ILE A 39 8.20 -12.65 1.87
CA ILE A 39 7.03 -12.08 1.20
C ILE A 39 6.02 -11.57 2.24
N VAL A 40 5.69 -12.39 3.25
CA VAL A 40 4.71 -12.01 4.27
C VAL A 40 5.20 -10.82 5.11
N ILE A 41 6.46 -10.86 5.57
CA ILE A 41 7.04 -9.75 6.36
C ILE A 41 7.15 -8.48 5.52
N GLY A 42 7.59 -8.60 4.26
CA GLY A 42 7.71 -7.49 3.32
C GLY A 42 6.37 -6.82 3.08
N PHE A 43 5.32 -7.62 2.83
CA PHE A 43 3.96 -7.11 2.67
C PHE A 43 3.46 -6.33 3.89
N ILE A 44 3.59 -6.89 5.11
CA ILE A 44 3.16 -6.20 6.34
C ILE A 44 3.89 -4.87 6.51
N ARG A 45 5.22 -4.87 6.33
CA ARG A 45 6.03 -3.66 6.49
C ARG A 45 5.74 -2.62 5.42
N GLY A 46 5.55 -3.04 4.17
CA GLY A 46 5.18 -2.16 3.06
C GLY A 46 3.84 -1.48 3.33
N LEU A 47 2.83 -2.24 3.74
CA LEU A 47 1.53 -1.69 4.11
C LEU A 47 1.63 -0.68 5.26
N GLU A 48 2.34 -1.02 6.34
CA GLU A 48 2.51 -0.10 7.47
C GLU A 48 3.27 1.17 7.09
N HIS A 49 4.30 1.03 6.25
CA HIS A 49 5.09 2.17 5.77
C HIS A 49 4.23 3.11 4.92
N SER A 50 3.49 2.56 3.95
CA SER A 50 2.64 3.33 3.05
C SER A 50 1.55 4.11 3.80
N LEU A 51 0.86 3.47 4.75
CA LEU A 51 -0.12 4.16 5.59
C LEU A 51 0.51 5.26 6.46
N THR A 52 1.71 5.02 6.99
CA THR A 52 2.39 6.03 7.84
C THR A 52 2.89 7.21 7.01
N ALA A 53 3.38 6.97 5.78
CA ALA A 53 3.85 8.00 4.86
C ALA A 53 2.69 8.90 4.35
N SER A 54 1.50 8.33 4.18
CA SER A 54 0.32 9.03 3.64
C SER A 54 -0.18 10.19 4.50
N GLY A 55 0.11 10.18 5.81
CA GLY A 55 -0.43 11.17 6.73
C GLY A 55 0.35 12.47 6.76
N ASP A 56 -0.27 13.60 6.34
CA ASP A 56 0.32 14.93 6.53
C ASP A 56 -0.12 15.56 7.87
N PRO A 57 0.80 15.99 8.75
CA PRO A 57 0.46 16.55 10.07
C PRO A 57 -0.33 17.85 10.03
N GLN A 58 -0.28 18.58 8.90
CA GLN A 58 -0.97 19.85 8.71
C GLN A 58 -2.30 19.68 7.97
N VAL A 59 -2.62 18.49 7.47
CA VAL A 59 -3.87 18.26 6.74
C VAL A 59 -4.94 17.71 7.67
N ALA A 60 -6.15 18.26 7.55
CA ALA A 60 -7.37 17.67 8.09
C ALA A 60 -8.30 17.24 6.95
N LEU A 61 -9.05 16.18 7.23
CA LEU A 61 -10.10 15.65 6.39
C LEU A 61 -11.43 15.98 7.02
N LEU A 62 -12.33 16.60 6.27
CA LEU A 62 -13.72 16.80 6.64
C LEU A 62 -14.60 15.87 5.82
N PHE A 63 -15.46 15.11 6.49
CA PHE A 63 -16.32 14.12 5.87
C PHE A 63 -17.59 13.93 6.71
N SER A 64 -18.53 13.13 6.20
CA SER A 64 -19.85 12.96 6.79
C SER A 64 -19.77 12.34 8.19
N LEU A 65 -20.53 12.91 9.11
CA LEU A 65 -20.69 12.44 10.48
C LEU A 65 -21.45 11.11 10.49
N GLY A 66 -20.97 10.14 11.28
CA GLY A 66 -21.66 8.84 11.46
C GLY A 66 -21.27 7.74 10.47
N MET A 67 -20.43 8.01 9.47
CA MET A 67 -19.95 6.99 8.51
C MET A 67 -18.71 6.22 8.98
N GLY A 68 -18.26 6.43 10.22
CA GLY A 68 -16.97 5.94 10.71
C GLY A 68 -15.80 6.54 9.92
N GLU A 69 -14.63 5.89 9.95
CA GLU A 69 -13.43 6.31 9.19
C GLU A 69 -13.46 5.78 7.73
N ASN A 70 -14.63 5.76 7.09
CA ASN A 70 -14.81 5.19 5.76
C ASN A 70 -15.18 6.25 4.72
N LEU A 71 -14.14 6.83 4.09
CA LEU A 71 -14.28 7.94 3.14
C LEU A 71 -15.08 7.56 1.88
N GLU A 72 -15.12 6.28 1.49
CA GLU A 72 -15.85 5.83 0.30
C GLU A 72 -17.36 5.99 0.43
N TYR A 73 -17.89 5.83 1.65
CA TYR A 73 -19.32 5.96 1.94
C TYR A 73 -19.71 7.37 2.39
N SER A 74 -18.75 8.25 2.60
CA SER A 74 -19.04 9.62 2.98
C SER A 74 -19.76 10.36 1.84
N SER A 75 -20.73 11.17 2.25
CA SER A 75 -21.53 12.01 1.37
C SER A 75 -21.77 13.35 2.07
N ILE A 76 -21.16 14.41 1.55
CA ILE A 76 -21.32 15.77 2.09
C ILE A 76 -21.74 16.74 0.99
N PRO A 77 -22.51 17.80 1.31
CA PRO A 77 -22.92 18.79 0.32
C PRO A 77 -21.73 19.46 -0.37
N MET A 78 -21.81 19.70 -1.68
CA MET A 78 -20.75 20.37 -2.46
C MET A 78 -20.30 21.70 -1.84
N ARG A 79 -21.26 22.49 -1.38
CA ARG A 79 -21.06 23.80 -0.74
C ARG A 79 -20.21 23.76 0.53
N SER A 80 -19.99 22.58 1.12
CA SER A 80 -19.18 22.41 2.32
C SER A 80 -17.76 22.92 2.11
N SER A 81 -17.18 22.66 0.93
CA SER A 81 -15.84 23.14 0.57
C SER A 81 -15.71 24.66 0.62
N GLU A 82 -16.66 25.39 0.00
CA GLU A 82 -16.71 26.84 -0.01
C GLU A 82 -16.99 27.43 1.38
N LEU A 83 -17.90 26.82 2.13
CA LEU A 83 -18.24 27.26 3.49
C LEU A 83 -17.07 27.10 4.46
N VAL A 84 -16.33 26.00 4.36
CA VAL A 84 -15.12 25.73 5.14
C VAL A 84 -14.04 26.74 4.78
N ALA A 85 -13.81 26.95 3.49
CA ALA A 85 -12.86 27.96 3.02
C ALA A 85 -13.24 29.36 3.52
N ALA A 86 -14.52 29.74 3.49
CA ALA A 86 -14.94 31.08 3.92
C ALA A 86 -14.90 31.29 5.44
N SER A 87 -15.27 30.26 6.22
CA SER A 87 -15.55 30.43 7.66
C SER A 87 -14.37 30.11 8.56
N VAL A 88 -13.41 29.29 8.11
CA VAL A 88 -12.29 28.84 8.95
C VAL A 88 -11.05 29.70 8.68
N ALA A 89 -10.58 30.40 9.71
CA ALA A 89 -9.42 31.30 9.61
C ALA A 89 -8.07 30.57 9.64
N GLY A 90 -7.97 29.44 10.36
CA GLY A 90 -6.74 28.66 10.53
C GLY A 90 -6.26 27.91 9.28
N ILE A 91 -7.00 27.95 8.17
CA ILE A 91 -6.63 27.33 6.90
C ILE A 91 -5.48 28.11 6.27
N LYS A 92 -4.48 27.39 5.77
CA LYS A 92 -3.34 27.97 5.06
C LYS A 92 -3.80 28.66 3.78
N GLU A 93 -3.24 29.83 3.54
CA GLU A 93 -3.60 30.68 2.41
C GLU A 93 -2.34 31.19 1.71
N PHE A 94 -2.38 31.23 0.37
CA PHE A 94 -1.34 31.84 -0.44
C PHE A 94 -1.96 32.58 -1.62
N GLN A 95 -1.65 33.87 -1.77
CA GLN A 95 -2.18 34.74 -2.85
C GLN A 95 -3.71 34.65 -2.98
N ASP A 96 -4.43 34.87 -1.87
CA ASP A 96 -5.90 34.79 -1.77
C ASP A 96 -6.51 33.43 -2.12
N ARG A 97 -5.70 32.36 -2.18
CA ARG A 97 -6.15 30.98 -2.37
C ARG A 97 -5.93 30.17 -1.10
N LYS A 98 -7.03 29.74 -0.50
CA LYS A 98 -7.01 28.81 0.63
C LYS A 98 -6.73 27.39 0.18
N TYR A 99 -5.99 26.66 1.01
CA TYR A 99 -5.56 25.29 0.74
C TYR A 99 -6.69 24.34 1.09
N VAL A 100 -7.67 24.26 0.19
CA VAL A 100 -8.88 23.46 0.32
C VAL A 100 -9.09 22.65 -0.96
N SER A 101 -9.23 21.35 -0.81
CA SER A 101 -9.40 20.38 -1.90
C SER A 101 -10.73 19.64 -1.70
N PRO A 102 -11.78 19.94 -2.49
CA PRO A 102 -12.96 19.09 -2.56
C PRO A 102 -12.61 17.81 -3.32
N GLU A 103 -12.93 16.65 -2.75
CA GLU A 103 -12.57 15.37 -3.34
C GLU A 103 -13.75 14.38 -3.31
N LEU A 104 -13.86 13.63 -4.40
CA LEU A 104 -14.75 12.48 -4.50
C LEU A 104 -13.89 11.23 -4.55
N TYR A 105 -14.10 10.29 -3.64
CA TYR A 105 -13.25 9.11 -3.47
C TYR A 105 -14.12 7.86 -3.36
N LEU A 106 -13.88 6.88 -4.23
CA LEU A 106 -14.65 5.64 -4.29
C LEU A 106 -13.88 4.52 -5.02
N GLY A 107 -14.19 3.27 -4.68
CA GLY A 107 -13.80 2.10 -5.48
C GLY A 107 -14.75 1.85 -6.65
N THR A 108 -14.22 1.58 -7.85
CA THR A 108 -14.98 1.21 -9.05
C THR A 108 -14.25 0.12 -9.84
N GLN A 109 -14.95 -0.50 -10.79
CA GLN A 109 -14.37 -1.44 -11.73
C GLN A 109 -13.58 -0.69 -12.80
N ILE A 110 -12.36 -1.18 -13.03
CA ILE A 110 -11.44 -0.71 -14.05
C ILE A 110 -11.29 -1.81 -15.07
N GLU A 111 -11.53 -1.46 -16.32
CA GLU A 111 -11.36 -2.32 -17.48
C GLU A 111 -10.30 -1.75 -18.40
N LEU A 112 -9.56 -2.63 -19.09
CA LEU A 112 -8.64 -2.22 -20.14
C LEU A 112 -9.25 -2.52 -21.51
N PRO A 113 -9.32 -1.54 -22.43
CA PRO A 113 -9.75 -1.79 -23.80
C PRO A 113 -8.96 -2.92 -24.45
N GLY A 114 -9.65 -3.94 -24.95
CA GLY A 114 -9.03 -5.07 -25.66
C GLY A 114 -8.44 -6.17 -24.76
N LEU A 115 -8.54 -6.05 -23.44
CA LEU A 115 -8.25 -7.10 -22.49
C LEU A 115 -9.53 -7.49 -21.74
N ASP A 116 -9.82 -8.78 -21.65
CA ASP A 116 -10.90 -9.31 -20.80
C ASP A 116 -10.42 -9.35 -19.33
N HIS A 117 -10.04 -8.18 -18.82
CA HIS A 117 -9.49 -7.99 -17.49
C HIS A 117 -10.21 -6.85 -16.80
N THR A 118 -11.01 -7.21 -15.79
CA THR A 118 -11.72 -6.28 -14.91
C THR A 118 -11.18 -6.42 -13.50
N ALA A 119 -10.76 -5.30 -12.91
CA ALA A 119 -10.24 -5.27 -11.55
C ALA A 119 -10.84 -4.10 -10.77
N MET A 120 -10.96 -4.25 -9.45
CA MET A 120 -11.40 -3.15 -8.59
C MET A 120 -10.23 -2.20 -8.33
N GLY A 121 -10.42 -0.92 -8.61
CA GLY A 121 -9.46 0.12 -8.26
C GLY A 121 -10.10 1.32 -7.60
N LEU A 122 -9.25 2.18 -7.04
CA LEU A 122 -9.67 3.40 -6.35
C LEU A 122 -9.55 4.57 -7.30
N VAL A 123 -10.63 5.34 -7.42
CA VAL A 123 -10.67 6.54 -8.25
C VAL A 123 -10.96 7.74 -7.36
N ARG A 124 -10.16 8.79 -7.54
CA ARG A 124 -10.29 10.07 -6.86
C ARG A 124 -10.57 11.19 -7.86
N GLY A 125 -11.70 11.85 -7.70
CA GLY A 125 -12.05 13.07 -8.39
C GLY A 125 -11.46 14.25 -7.63
N VAL A 126 -10.58 15.00 -8.28
CA VAL A 126 -9.85 16.12 -7.68
C VAL A 126 -9.97 17.38 -8.52
N THR A 127 -9.73 18.53 -7.90
CA THR A 127 -9.48 19.79 -8.61
C THR A 127 -7.99 20.12 -8.55
N GLN A 128 -7.56 21.17 -9.26
CA GLN A 128 -6.17 21.61 -9.21
C GLN A 128 -5.72 22.06 -7.80
N SER A 129 -6.65 22.39 -6.90
CA SER A 129 -6.30 22.71 -5.51
C SER A 129 -5.86 21.50 -4.69
N ALA A 130 -6.05 20.27 -5.19
CA ALA A 130 -5.51 19.07 -4.57
C ALA A 130 -3.98 19.12 -4.46
N LEU A 131 -3.27 19.70 -5.43
CA LEU A 131 -1.81 19.87 -5.36
C LEU A 131 -1.36 20.81 -4.21
N LEU A 132 -2.25 21.67 -3.71
CA LEU A 132 -1.95 22.53 -2.57
C LEU A 132 -2.01 21.77 -1.25
N VAL A 133 -2.91 20.78 -1.17
CA VAL A 133 -3.16 20.00 0.06
C VAL A 133 -2.33 18.72 0.08
N ARG A 134 -2.27 18.02 -1.05
CA ARG A 134 -1.58 16.75 -1.29
C ARG A 134 -0.13 16.99 -1.68
N ARG A 135 0.65 17.63 -0.80
CA ARG A 135 2.01 18.13 -1.07
C ARG A 135 3.03 17.05 -1.45
N GLN A 136 2.73 15.79 -1.15
CA GLN A 136 3.60 14.66 -1.45
C GLN A 136 3.49 14.22 -2.92
N VAL A 137 2.46 14.68 -3.63
CA VAL A 137 2.19 14.25 -5.01
C VAL A 137 3.07 15.00 -6.00
N GLU A 138 3.81 14.25 -6.78
CA GLU A 138 4.68 14.74 -7.85
C GLU A 138 4.32 14.05 -9.17
N LEU A 139 4.22 14.84 -10.25
CA LEU A 139 4.02 14.32 -11.60
C LEU A 139 5.37 13.81 -12.13
N GLU A 140 5.47 12.49 -12.34
CA GLU A 140 6.68 11.88 -12.91
C GLU A 140 6.72 12.01 -14.43
N SER A 141 5.55 11.91 -15.07
CA SER A 141 5.41 12.03 -16.51
C SER A 141 4.03 12.53 -16.91
N GLY A 142 3.96 13.17 -18.08
CA GLY A 142 2.70 13.68 -18.64
C GLY A 142 2.27 15.02 -18.04
N ASN A 143 0.96 15.27 -18.01
CA ASN A 143 0.37 16.54 -17.56
C ASN A 143 -0.80 16.29 -16.60
N TRP A 144 -1.20 17.33 -15.87
CA TRP A 144 -2.44 17.33 -15.09
C TRP A 144 -3.65 17.01 -15.99
N PRO A 145 -4.66 16.23 -15.53
CA PRO A 145 -5.63 15.63 -16.42
C PRO A 145 -6.57 16.71 -17.00
N ALA A 146 -6.64 16.76 -18.32
CA ALA A 146 -7.66 17.52 -19.04
C ALA A 146 -9.01 16.77 -19.00
N PRO A 147 -10.10 17.38 -19.52
CA PRO A 147 -11.36 16.67 -19.66
C PRO A 147 -11.23 15.37 -20.49
N GLY A 148 -11.78 14.27 -19.99
CA GLY A 148 -11.68 12.92 -20.55
C GLY A 148 -10.37 12.21 -20.24
N GLU A 149 -9.53 12.78 -19.38
CA GLU A 149 -8.22 12.24 -19.03
C GLU A 149 -8.12 11.85 -17.55
N VAL A 150 -7.21 10.91 -17.28
CA VAL A 150 -6.86 10.42 -15.94
C VAL A 150 -5.36 10.51 -15.71
N LEU A 151 -4.98 10.64 -14.45
CA LEU A 151 -3.65 10.44 -13.92
C LEU A 151 -3.60 9.09 -13.21
N ILE A 152 -2.49 8.38 -13.34
CA ILE A 152 -2.30 7.05 -12.76
C ILE A 152 -1.20 7.11 -11.71
N GLY A 153 -1.46 6.60 -10.51
CA GLY A 153 -0.42 6.40 -9.52
C GLY A 153 0.52 5.26 -9.91
N THR A 154 1.81 5.36 -9.54
CA THR A 154 2.86 4.36 -9.84
C THR A 154 2.52 2.92 -9.43
N LEU A 155 1.70 2.71 -8.40
CA LEU A 155 1.32 1.38 -7.89
C LEU A 155 0.01 0.84 -8.49
N VAL A 156 -0.72 1.61 -9.30
CA VAL A 156 -1.99 1.17 -9.90
C VAL A 156 -1.78 -0.04 -10.80
N ALA A 157 -0.76 -0.05 -11.66
CA ALA A 157 -0.48 -1.18 -12.54
C ALA A 157 -0.29 -2.48 -11.74
N THR A 158 0.56 -2.41 -10.70
CA THR A 158 0.83 -3.54 -9.81
C THR A 158 -0.44 -4.00 -9.09
N LYS A 159 -1.24 -3.08 -8.56
CA LYS A 159 -2.48 -3.38 -7.83
C LYS A 159 -3.52 -4.06 -8.72
N LEU A 160 -3.61 -3.68 -9.98
CA LEU A 160 -4.54 -4.26 -10.94
C LEU A 160 -4.00 -5.54 -11.59
N GLY A 161 -2.77 -5.99 -11.26
CA GLY A 161 -2.15 -7.16 -11.88
C GLY A 161 -1.74 -6.93 -13.34
N LEU A 162 -1.46 -5.68 -13.69
CA LEU A 162 -1.07 -5.22 -15.02
C LEU A 162 0.41 -4.87 -15.07
N THR A 163 0.92 -4.73 -16.28
CA THR A 163 2.27 -4.20 -16.53
C THR A 163 2.23 -2.69 -16.72
N ASP A 164 3.30 -1.99 -16.34
CA ASP A 164 3.40 -0.52 -16.48
C ASP A 164 3.19 -0.05 -17.93
N GLN A 165 3.57 -0.89 -18.91
CA GLN A 165 3.38 -0.59 -20.33
C GLN A 165 1.89 -0.53 -20.73
N GLN A 166 1.02 -1.30 -20.06
CA GLN A 166 -0.42 -1.30 -20.33
C GLN A 166 -1.13 -0.07 -19.74
N LEU A 167 -0.52 0.62 -18.77
CA LEU A 167 -1.01 1.87 -18.18
C LEU A 167 -0.08 3.05 -18.48
N ALA A 168 0.66 2.98 -19.58
CA ALA A 168 1.56 4.04 -19.99
C ALA A 168 0.77 5.30 -20.40
N THR A 169 1.43 6.46 -20.34
CA THR A 169 0.84 7.71 -20.82
C THR A 169 0.41 7.59 -22.29
N GLY A 170 -0.83 7.98 -22.58
CA GLY A 170 -1.45 7.87 -23.89
C GLY A 170 -2.36 6.66 -24.08
N GLU A 171 -2.23 5.62 -23.25
CA GLU A 171 -3.13 4.47 -23.23
C GLU A 171 -4.50 4.86 -22.65
N ASN A 172 -5.47 3.94 -22.74
CA ASN A 172 -6.83 4.18 -22.28
C ASN A 172 -7.27 3.16 -21.24
N ILE A 173 -8.11 3.59 -20.31
CA ILE A 173 -8.82 2.73 -19.37
C ILE A 173 -10.33 2.97 -19.51
N VAL A 174 -11.13 2.01 -19.09
CA VAL A 174 -12.58 2.15 -19.03
C VAL A 174 -13.00 2.14 -17.57
N LEU A 175 -13.73 3.18 -17.17
CA LEU A 175 -14.31 3.35 -15.84
C LEU A 175 -15.80 3.61 -16.01
N GLU A 176 -16.65 2.79 -15.38
CA GLU A 176 -18.12 2.89 -15.49
C GLU A 176 -18.63 3.00 -16.94
N GLY A 177 -18.05 2.21 -17.84
CA GLY A 177 -18.40 2.19 -19.26
C GLY A 177 -17.97 3.43 -20.06
N ARG A 178 -17.19 4.35 -19.47
CA ARG A 178 -16.58 5.49 -20.17
C ARG A 178 -15.10 5.24 -20.38
N THR A 179 -14.59 5.56 -21.57
CA THR A 179 -13.16 5.50 -21.88
C THR A 179 -12.47 6.78 -21.43
N TRP A 180 -11.35 6.65 -20.73
CA TRP A 180 -10.51 7.73 -20.24
C TRP A 180 -9.10 7.54 -20.77
N ARG A 181 -8.47 8.64 -21.19
CA ARG A 181 -7.08 8.60 -21.66
C ARG A 181 -6.12 8.90 -20.51
N ILE A 182 -5.04 8.12 -20.41
CA ILE A 182 -3.99 8.35 -19.43
C ILE A 182 -3.14 9.55 -19.88
N SER A 183 -3.21 10.64 -19.12
CA SER A 183 -2.50 11.89 -19.38
C SER A 183 -1.14 11.99 -18.72
N GLY A 184 -0.92 11.20 -17.67
CA GLY A 184 0.31 11.21 -16.90
C GLY A 184 0.33 10.19 -15.77
N ILE A 185 1.52 10.06 -15.16
CA ILE A 185 1.80 9.18 -14.03
C ILE A 185 2.33 10.04 -12.89
N PHE A 186 1.84 9.80 -11.67
CA PHE A 186 2.30 10.51 -10.47
C PHE A 186 2.81 9.53 -9.41
N SER A 187 3.75 9.99 -8.61
CA SER A 187 4.16 9.35 -7.36
C SER A 187 3.81 10.23 -6.18
N ALA A 188 3.82 9.64 -4.98
CA ALA A 188 3.36 10.29 -3.77
C ALA A 188 4.17 9.82 -2.56
N ALA A 189 5.50 9.74 -2.69
CA ALA A 189 6.44 9.39 -1.63
C ALA A 189 6.07 8.10 -0.87
N ASP A 190 5.81 7.00 -1.59
CA ASP A 190 5.42 5.69 -1.06
C ASP A 190 4.06 5.68 -0.32
N SER A 191 3.26 6.74 -0.43
CA SER A 191 1.93 6.82 0.20
C SER A 191 0.88 5.96 -0.51
N ALA A 192 -0.26 5.79 0.14
CA ALA A 192 -1.41 5.05 -0.38
C ALA A 192 -1.98 5.68 -1.67
N PHE A 193 -1.73 6.98 -1.90
CA PHE A 193 -2.18 7.71 -3.08
C PHE A 193 -1.59 7.15 -4.38
N GLU A 194 -0.41 6.51 -4.32
CA GLU A 194 0.21 5.88 -5.49
C GLU A 194 -0.61 4.70 -6.05
N SER A 195 -1.57 4.18 -5.28
CA SER A 195 -2.46 3.09 -5.68
C SER A 195 -3.83 3.57 -6.20
N GLU A 196 -3.97 4.87 -6.46
CA GLU A 196 -5.18 5.55 -6.89
C GLU A 196 -5.08 6.09 -8.32
N ILE A 197 -6.24 6.22 -8.97
CA ILE A 197 -6.41 6.89 -10.25
C ILE A 197 -7.07 8.24 -10.02
N TRP A 198 -6.48 9.31 -10.53
CA TRP A 198 -6.97 10.67 -10.32
C TRP A 198 -7.59 11.21 -11.60
N CYS A 199 -8.78 11.78 -11.51
CA CYS A 199 -9.42 12.47 -12.62
C CYS A 199 -10.06 13.77 -12.13
N ARG A 200 -10.62 14.54 -13.05
CA ARG A 200 -11.29 15.77 -12.67
C ARG A 200 -12.57 15.47 -11.89
N LEU A 201 -12.77 16.21 -10.80
CA LEU A 201 -13.91 16.05 -9.90
C LEU A 201 -15.27 16.15 -10.62
N ASP A 202 -15.41 17.13 -11.51
CA ASP A 202 -16.64 17.39 -12.28
C ASP A 202 -17.01 16.20 -13.18
N GLU A 203 -16.02 15.61 -13.85
CA GLU A 203 -16.26 14.47 -14.72
C GLU A 203 -16.52 13.18 -13.95
N LEU A 204 -15.84 12.96 -12.81
CA LEU A 204 -16.12 11.80 -11.96
C LEU A 204 -17.54 11.87 -11.39
N GLN A 205 -17.97 13.05 -10.95
CA GLN A 205 -19.33 13.28 -10.49
C GLN A 205 -20.35 12.99 -11.59
N GLN A 206 -20.08 13.43 -12.82
CA GLN A 206 -20.94 13.14 -13.97
C GLN A 206 -20.95 11.65 -14.35
N ALA A 207 -19.82 10.95 -14.23
CA ALA A 207 -19.71 9.52 -14.50
C ALA A 207 -20.48 8.69 -13.47
N MET A 208 -20.30 9.03 -12.19
CA MET A 208 -20.90 8.34 -11.04
C MET A 208 -22.33 8.82 -10.72
N LYS A 209 -22.84 9.82 -11.46
CA LYS A 209 -24.15 10.48 -11.21
C LYS A 209 -24.30 10.99 -9.78
N ARG A 210 -23.21 11.53 -9.23
CA ARG A 210 -23.11 12.09 -7.88
C ARG A 210 -23.06 13.62 -7.93
N GLN A 211 -23.64 14.27 -6.94
CA GLN A 211 -23.62 15.74 -6.77
C GLN A 211 -23.05 16.18 -5.41
N ASP A 212 -22.47 15.22 -4.71
CA ASP A 212 -21.89 15.33 -3.38
C ASP A 212 -20.37 15.11 -3.44
N LEU A 213 -19.73 15.30 -2.29
CA LEU A 213 -18.30 15.03 -2.09
C LEU A 213 -18.14 13.88 -1.11
N SER A 214 -17.05 13.13 -1.24
CA SER A 214 -16.65 12.17 -0.22
C SER A 214 -15.97 12.90 0.94
N LEU A 215 -15.12 13.88 0.63
CA LEU A 215 -14.44 14.65 1.66
C LEU A 215 -14.03 16.04 1.16
N VAL A 216 -13.65 16.90 2.10
CA VAL A 216 -12.89 18.12 1.86
C VAL A 216 -11.59 18.01 2.63
N ALA A 217 -10.46 17.99 1.93
CA ALA A 217 -9.14 18.02 2.55
C ALA A 217 -8.68 19.48 2.68
N VAL A 218 -8.17 19.86 3.85
CA VAL A 218 -7.72 21.22 4.14
C VAL A 218 -6.33 21.22 4.76
N THR A 219 -5.46 22.12 4.34
CA THR A 219 -4.17 22.33 5.01
C THR A 219 -4.30 23.48 6.01
N MET A 220 -3.98 23.22 7.27
CA MET A 220 -3.96 24.20 8.34
C MET A 220 -2.59 24.90 8.41
N ASN A 221 -2.55 26.14 8.92
CA ASN A 221 -1.29 26.85 9.16
C ASN A 221 -0.45 26.15 10.23
N SER A 222 -1.10 25.75 11.33
CA SER A 222 -0.49 25.04 12.43
C SER A 222 -1.39 23.89 12.89
N PRO A 223 -0.82 22.78 13.42
CA PRO A 223 -1.61 21.79 14.14
C PRO A 223 -2.38 22.34 15.36
N ALA A 224 -2.02 23.54 15.85
CA ALA A 224 -2.75 24.19 16.92
C ALA A 224 -4.15 24.70 16.48
N ASP A 225 -4.40 24.81 15.16
CA ASP A 225 -5.63 25.40 14.61
C ASP A 225 -6.72 24.34 14.35
N PHE A 226 -6.44 23.04 14.54
CA PHE A 226 -7.44 21.98 14.39
C PHE A 226 -8.68 22.12 15.29
N PRO A 227 -8.60 22.62 16.55
CA PRO A 227 -9.78 22.85 17.37
C PRO A 227 -10.78 23.85 16.74
N ASP A 228 -10.31 24.85 16.00
CA ASP A 228 -11.19 25.81 15.32
C ASP A 228 -11.98 25.14 14.19
N LEU A 229 -11.34 24.19 13.50
CA LEU A 229 -11.97 23.38 12.46
C LEU A 229 -13.04 22.44 13.06
N ASP A 230 -12.74 21.80 14.20
CA ASP A 230 -13.70 20.96 14.92
C ASP A 230 -14.88 21.78 15.47
N LEU A 231 -14.62 23.00 15.96
CA LEU A 231 -15.66 23.93 16.38
C LEU A 231 -16.59 24.28 15.21
N PHE A 232 -16.04 24.61 14.03
CA PHE A 232 -16.83 24.86 12.83
C PHE A 232 -17.77 23.70 12.49
N CYS A 233 -17.28 22.45 12.52
CA CYS A 233 -18.09 21.27 12.28
C CYS A 233 -19.24 21.12 13.29
N LYS A 234 -18.99 21.45 14.57
CA LYS A 234 -20.00 21.39 15.65
C LYS A 234 -21.03 22.51 15.59
N GLU A 235 -20.66 23.68 15.08
CA GLU A 235 -21.58 24.81 14.90
C GLU A 235 -22.46 24.64 13.65
N ARG A 236 -21.92 24.06 12.57
CA ARG A 236 -22.63 23.81 11.31
C ARG A 236 -23.28 22.43 11.27
N LEU A 237 -24.23 22.21 12.18
CA LEU A 237 -24.99 20.96 12.26
C LEU A 237 -25.79 20.65 10.98
N ASP A 238 -26.09 21.65 10.15
CA ASP A 238 -26.79 21.49 8.87
C ASP A 238 -25.95 20.78 7.81
N LEU A 239 -24.63 20.70 7.98
CA LEU A 239 -23.72 20.04 7.05
C LEU A 239 -23.36 18.61 7.49
N GLU A 240 -23.68 18.23 8.73
CA GLU A 240 -23.36 16.92 9.33
C GLU A 240 -21.90 16.51 9.09
N LEU A 241 -20.96 17.41 9.38
CA LEU A 241 -19.53 17.20 9.17
C LEU A 241 -18.83 16.75 10.44
N GLN A 242 -17.78 15.97 10.27
CA GLN A 242 -16.75 15.76 11.28
C GLN A 242 -15.37 16.03 10.67
N ALA A 243 -14.44 16.52 11.51
CA ALA A 243 -13.06 16.76 11.12
C ALA A 243 -12.15 15.75 11.81
N LEU A 244 -11.21 15.17 11.05
CA LEU A 244 -10.16 14.32 11.57
C LEU A 244 -8.83 14.74 10.96
N ARG A 245 -7.75 14.72 11.77
CA ARG A 245 -6.41 14.96 11.24
C ARG A 245 -6.04 13.80 10.33
N GLU A 246 -5.37 14.09 9.23
CA GLU A 246 -5.06 13.06 8.25
C GLU A 246 -4.13 11.97 8.81
N ILE A 247 -3.17 12.34 9.66
CA ILE A 247 -2.35 11.37 10.40
C ILE A 247 -3.22 10.46 11.25
N ASP A 248 -4.20 11.01 11.97
CA ASP A 248 -5.04 10.24 12.88
C ASP A 248 -5.94 9.28 12.09
N TYR A 249 -6.43 9.70 10.91
CA TYR A 249 -7.14 8.85 9.96
C TYR A 249 -6.30 7.65 9.50
N TYR A 250 -5.08 7.86 9.00
CA TYR A 250 -4.23 6.75 8.55
C TYR A 250 -3.71 5.88 9.70
N GLN A 251 -3.54 6.44 10.90
CA GLN A 251 -3.25 5.67 12.11
C GLN A 251 -4.43 4.79 12.53
N GLY A 252 -5.66 5.29 12.42
CA GLY A 252 -6.89 4.53 12.62
C GLY A 252 -6.98 3.35 11.65
N LEU A 253 -6.77 3.62 10.36
CA LEU A 253 -6.71 2.57 9.32
C LEU A 253 -5.65 1.51 9.64
N LYS A 254 -4.44 1.94 10.05
CA LYS A 254 -3.37 1.01 10.48
C LYS A 254 -3.78 0.13 11.66
N LYS A 255 -4.55 0.66 12.61
CA LYS A 255 -5.06 -0.09 13.76
C LYS A 255 -6.09 -1.13 13.32
N ASP A 256 -6.95 -0.79 12.37
CA ASP A 256 -7.95 -1.69 11.82
C ASP A 256 -7.32 -2.87 11.05
N TYR A 257 -6.13 -2.68 10.45
CA TYR A 257 -5.33 -3.77 9.87
C TYR A 257 -4.59 -4.63 10.92
N GLY A 258 -4.67 -4.29 12.20
CA GLY A 258 -4.02 -5.01 13.31
C GLY A 258 -4.31 -6.52 13.35
N PRO A 259 -5.58 -6.97 13.23
CA PRO A 259 -5.93 -8.39 13.20
C PRO A 259 -5.31 -9.14 12.01
N ILE A 260 -5.28 -8.54 10.82
CA ILE A 260 -4.67 -9.14 9.62
C ILE A 260 -3.17 -9.33 9.84
N ARG A 261 -2.51 -8.33 10.43
CA ARG A 261 -1.09 -8.41 10.80
C ARG A 261 -0.82 -9.52 11.82
N MET A 262 -1.68 -9.69 12.82
CA MET A 262 -1.55 -10.77 13.81
C MET A 262 -1.66 -12.15 13.14
N LEU A 263 -2.64 -12.33 12.26
CA LEU A 263 -2.80 -13.56 11.48
C LEU A 263 -1.56 -13.83 10.61
N ALA A 264 -1.04 -12.81 9.95
CA ALA A 264 0.16 -12.94 9.12
C ALA A 264 1.40 -13.33 9.95
N TRP A 265 1.59 -12.76 11.14
CA TRP A 265 2.65 -13.19 12.06
C TRP A 265 2.49 -14.62 12.56
N LEU A 266 1.25 -15.06 12.82
CA LEU A 266 0.95 -16.45 13.16
C LEU A 266 1.34 -17.39 12.01
N VAL A 267 1.01 -17.03 10.76
CA VAL A 267 1.41 -17.80 9.57
C VAL A 267 2.93 -17.86 9.45
N VAL A 268 3.63 -16.74 9.62
CA VAL A 268 5.11 -16.70 9.62
C VAL A 268 5.67 -17.64 10.69
N PHE A 269 5.11 -17.63 11.90
CA PHE A 269 5.53 -18.51 12.98
C PHE A 269 5.33 -20.00 12.63
N LEU A 270 4.15 -20.38 12.13
CA LEU A 270 3.84 -21.76 11.76
C LEU A 270 4.72 -22.25 10.60
N VAL A 271 4.86 -21.44 9.54
CA VAL A 271 5.67 -21.75 8.36
C VAL A 271 7.15 -21.87 8.73
N SER A 272 7.66 -20.95 9.53
CA SER A 272 9.05 -21.01 10.01
C SER A 272 9.27 -22.24 10.87
N GLY A 273 8.34 -22.56 11.78
CA GLY A 273 8.37 -23.77 12.60
C GLY A 273 8.39 -25.04 11.74
N ALA A 274 7.48 -25.15 10.76
CA ALA A 274 7.44 -26.27 9.82
C ALA A 274 8.75 -26.42 9.04
N GLY A 275 9.34 -25.31 8.59
CA GLY A 275 10.64 -25.29 7.91
C GLY A 275 11.78 -25.81 8.79
N VAL A 276 11.81 -25.40 10.06
CA VAL A 276 12.81 -25.91 11.04
C VAL A 276 12.65 -27.42 11.23
N PHE A 277 11.44 -27.92 11.43
CA PHE A 277 11.20 -29.37 11.57
C PHE A 277 11.56 -30.15 10.31
N ALA A 278 11.24 -29.61 9.12
CA ALA A 278 11.62 -30.22 7.85
C ALA A 278 13.14 -30.28 7.67
N GLY A 279 13.85 -29.21 8.04
CA GLY A 279 15.31 -29.15 8.05
C GLY A 279 15.93 -30.16 9.02
N LEU A 280 15.41 -30.25 10.25
CA LEU A 280 15.86 -31.21 11.26
C LEU A 280 15.64 -32.66 10.81
N ASN A 281 14.46 -32.98 10.26
CA ASN A 281 14.17 -34.33 9.77
C ASN A 281 15.09 -34.72 8.61
N THR A 282 15.38 -33.76 7.72
CA THR A 282 16.32 -33.96 6.61
C THR A 282 17.74 -34.24 7.10
N LEU A 283 18.23 -33.44 8.06
CA LEU A 283 19.54 -33.61 8.68
C LEU A 283 19.64 -34.94 9.40
N TYR A 284 18.62 -35.30 10.18
CA TYR A 284 18.53 -36.59 10.85
C TYR A 284 18.62 -37.75 9.86
N GLY A 285 17.83 -37.73 8.78
CA GLY A 285 17.91 -38.73 7.72
C GLY A 285 19.26 -38.72 6.98
N ALA A 286 20.02 -37.62 6.99
CA ALA A 286 21.35 -37.55 6.38
C ALA A 286 22.40 -38.23 7.27
N VAL A 287 22.29 -38.07 8.59
CA VAL A 287 23.17 -38.70 9.58
C VAL A 287 22.90 -40.20 9.67
N VAL A 288 21.63 -40.61 9.82
CA VAL A 288 21.27 -42.04 9.97
C VAL A 288 21.71 -42.86 8.75
N GLY A 289 21.51 -42.32 7.54
CA GLY A 289 21.95 -42.96 6.30
C GLY A 289 23.48 -43.08 6.15
N ARG A 290 24.27 -42.48 7.05
CA ARG A 290 25.74 -42.44 7.03
C ARG A 290 26.39 -42.93 8.30
N THR A 291 25.64 -43.54 9.21
CA THR A 291 26.16 -44.04 10.48
C THR A 291 27.41 -44.91 10.29
N ARG A 292 27.43 -45.80 9.29
CA ARG A 292 28.61 -46.64 8.96
C ARG A 292 29.83 -45.83 8.50
N GLU A 293 29.64 -44.83 7.66
CA GLU A 293 30.72 -43.95 7.17
C GLU A 293 31.31 -43.12 8.31
N LEU A 294 30.45 -42.55 9.15
CA LEU A 294 30.83 -41.80 10.35
C LEU A 294 31.56 -42.68 11.37
N SER A 295 31.12 -43.92 11.60
CA SER A 295 31.82 -44.88 12.47
C SER A 295 33.22 -45.22 11.94
N THR A 296 33.40 -45.41 10.63
CA THR A 296 34.73 -45.68 10.04
C THR A 296 35.66 -44.49 10.24
N LEU A 297 35.18 -43.26 10.03
CA LEU A 297 35.98 -42.05 10.28
C LEU A 297 36.39 -41.94 11.77
N GLN A 298 35.50 -42.29 12.70
CA GLN A 298 35.82 -42.33 14.13
C GLN A 298 36.90 -43.37 14.44
N THR A 299 36.85 -44.57 13.83
CA THR A 299 37.91 -45.58 14.02
C THR A 299 39.27 -45.15 13.45
N LEU A 300 39.28 -44.28 12.44
CA LEU A 300 40.49 -43.70 11.86
C LEU A 300 41.05 -42.51 12.65
N GLY A 301 40.42 -42.12 13.76
CA GLY A 301 40.90 -41.08 14.67
C GLY A 301 40.33 -39.69 14.45
N PHE A 302 39.30 -39.52 13.61
CA PHE A 302 38.56 -38.27 13.53
C PHE A 302 37.61 -38.13 14.74
N LEU A 303 37.70 -37.00 15.46
CA LEU A 303 36.88 -36.70 16.64
C LEU A 303 35.43 -36.31 16.25
N ARG A 304 34.50 -36.41 17.21
CA ARG A 304 33.07 -36.07 17.08
C ARG A 304 32.82 -34.61 16.71
#